data_AF-A0AAN9A0Z2-F1
#
_entry.id   AF-A0AAN9A0Z2-F1
#
_cell.length_a   1.000
_cell.length_b   1.000
_cell.length_c   1.000
_cell.angle_alpha   90.00
_cell.angle_beta   90.00
_cell.angle_gamma   90.00
#
_symmetry.space_group_name_H-M   'P 1'
#
loop_
_entity.id
_entity.type
_entity.pdbx_description
1 polymer ?
#
loop_
_entity_poly.entity_id
_entity_poly.type
_entity_poly.pdbx_seq_one_letter_code
_entity_poly.pdbx_strand_id
1 'polypeptide(L)'
;MKRFKLAGPEAGSCLKDRLIVSGQNINAFIPKICGENSGQHMYIDVDTVSGPIELSINTVGQAIERSWEIEVSQIACNSPLRPPANCLQYYTGTRGSFSSFNYFTKGNSQYLNNMNYAVCLRKEAGFCSVVYSNEQRESPKNFEIVNFRIGPSK
;
A
#
# COMPACT_ATOMS: atom_id res chain seq x y z
N MET A 1 0.10 9.32 -2.82
CA MET A 1 -1.17 9.70 -3.47
C MET A 1 -1.78 10.85 -2.69
N LYS A 2 -1.84 12.06 -3.27
CA LYS A 2 -2.34 13.24 -2.55
C LYS A 2 -3.86 13.18 -2.37
N ARG A 3 -4.56 12.73 -3.41
CA ARG A 3 -5.99 12.44 -3.41
C ARG A 3 -6.22 11.15 -4.18
N PHE A 4 -7.05 10.25 -3.68
CA PHE A 4 -7.40 9.02 -4.38
C PHE A 4 -8.71 8.47 -3.83
N LYS A 5 -9.78 8.66 -4.60
CA LYS A 5 -11.13 8.16 -4.31
C LYS A 5 -11.71 7.57 -5.60
N LEU A 6 -11.94 6.27 -5.56
CA LEU A 6 -12.64 5.49 -6.60
C LEU A 6 -13.88 4.82 -5.99
N ALA A 7 -14.67 4.12 -6.81
CA ALA A 7 -15.68 3.21 -6.29
C ALA A 7 -15.06 2.24 -5.27
N GLY A 8 -15.74 2.07 -4.13
CA GLY A 8 -15.34 1.09 -3.13
C GLY A 8 -15.50 -0.37 -3.63
N PRO A 9 -14.91 -1.34 -2.93
CA PRO A 9 -15.05 -2.75 -3.26
C PRO A 9 -16.46 -3.29 -2.95
N GLU A 10 -16.84 -4.35 -3.66
CA GLU A 10 -18.01 -5.18 -3.37
C GLU A 10 -17.53 -6.51 -2.77
N ALA A 11 -17.82 -6.75 -1.49
CA ALA A 11 -17.32 -7.89 -0.72
C ALA A 11 -15.78 -8.04 -0.81
N GLY A 12 -15.07 -6.92 -0.68
CA GLY A 12 -13.61 -6.85 -0.80
C GLY A 12 -13.05 -6.85 -2.23
N SER A 13 -13.88 -7.03 -3.27
CA SER A 13 -13.43 -7.09 -4.66
C SER A 13 -13.64 -5.77 -5.42
N CYS A 14 -12.59 -5.27 -6.09
CA CYS A 14 -12.63 -4.06 -6.90
C CYS A 14 -13.25 -4.31 -8.29
N LEU A 15 -14.58 -4.49 -8.32
CA LEU A 15 -15.33 -4.85 -9.53
C LEU A 15 -15.59 -3.67 -10.48
N LYS A 16 -15.92 -2.49 -9.94
CA LYS A 16 -16.28 -1.29 -10.71
C LYS A 16 -15.06 -0.47 -11.11
N ASP A 17 -14.35 0.02 -10.12
CA ASP A 17 -13.17 0.85 -10.32
C ASP A 17 -11.93 0.18 -9.74
N ARG A 18 -10.78 0.35 -10.38
CA ARG A 18 -9.49 -0.15 -9.89
C ARG A 18 -8.31 0.61 -10.48
N LEU A 19 -7.33 0.89 -9.64
CA LEU A 19 -5.96 1.19 -10.08
C LEU A 19 -5.22 -0.13 -10.27
N ILE A 20 -4.57 -0.26 -11.42
CA ILE A 20 -3.70 -1.37 -11.79
C ILE A 20 -2.33 -0.78 -12.09
N VAL A 21 -1.29 -1.38 -11.53
CA VAL A 21 0.09 -1.08 -11.88
C VAL A 21 0.66 -2.27 -12.64
N SER A 22 1.34 -2.01 -13.75
CA SER A 22 2.00 -3.03 -14.57
C SER A 22 3.39 -2.58 -15.04
N GLY A 23 4.20 -3.51 -15.55
CA GLY A 23 5.58 -3.25 -15.98
C GLY A 23 6.63 -3.35 -14.86
N GLN A 24 6.21 -3.73 -13.65
CA GLN A 24 7.10 -3.92 -12.51
C GLN A 24 7.90 -5.24 -12.60
N ASN A 25 8.88 -5.39 -11.71
CA ASN A 25 9.65 -6.63 -11.60
C ASN A 25 8.76 -7.88 -11.51
N ILE A 26 9.17 -8.98 -12.17
CA ILE A 26 8.38 -10.23 -12.29
C ILE A 26 7.94 -10.79 -10.92
N ASN A 27 8.77 -10.61 -9.88
CA ASN A 27 8.50 -11.11 -8.53
C ASN A 27 7.92 -10.04 -7.58
N ALA A 28 7.69 -8.82 -8.06
CA ALA A 28 7.10 -7.73 -7.27
C ALA A 28 5.60 -7.65 -7.57
N PHE A 29 4.79 -8.46 -6.88
CA PHE A 29 3.34 -8.38 -7.02
C PHE A 29 2.80 -7.04 -6.48
N ILE A 30 2.00 -6.35 -7.29
CA ILE A 30 1.29 -5.13 -6.88
C ILE A 30 -0.22 -5.42 -6.90
N PRO A 31 -0.91 -5.36 -5.74
CA PRO A 31 -2.34 -5.59 -5.68
C PRO A 31 -3.10 -4.46 -6.40
N LYS A 32 -4.22 -4.83 -7.02
CA LYS A 32 -5.17 -3.86 -7.57
C LYS A 32 -5.93 -3.21 -6.40
N ILE A 33 -6.02 -1.88 -6.39
CA ILE A 33 -6.68 -1.16 -5.31
C ILE A 33 -7.86 -0.33 -5.82
N CYS A 34 -8.83 -0.07 -4.94
CA CYS A 34 -10.00 0.77 -5.18
C CYS A 34 -10.44 1.44 -3.88
N GLY A 35 -11.54 2.20 -3.93
CA GLY A 35 -12.04 2.98 -2.81
C GLY A 35 -11.15 4.16 -2.43
N GLU A 36 -10.97 4.39 -1.13
CA GLU A 36 -10.29 5.56 -0.58
C GLU A 36 -8.83 5.26 -0.19
N ASN A 37 -7.87 5.91 -0.84
CA ASN A 37 -6.44 5.72 -0.60
C ASN A 37 -5.66 7.05 -0.57
N SER A 38 -6.33 8.17 -0.32
CA SER A 38 -5.65 9.46 -0.13
C SER A 38 -4.66 9.36 1.04
N GLY A 39 -3.48 9.94 0.85
CA GLY A 39 -2.38 9.88 1.81
C GLY A 39 -1.54 8.60 1.76
N GLN A 40 -2.00 7.54 1.09
CA GLN A 40 -1.22 6.31 0.92
C GLN A 40 -0.14 6.45 -0.16
N HIS A 41 0.84 5.55 -0.16
CA HIS A 41 1.91 5.48 -1.15
C HIS A 41 2.21 4.05 -1.58
N MET A 42 2.90 3.91 -2.71
CA MET A 42 3.41 2.64 -3.24
C MET A 42 4.86 2.83 -3.67
N TYR A 43 5.72 1.89 -3.30
CA TYR A 43 7.07 1.75 -3.84
C TYR A 43 7.10 0.55 -4.79
N ILE A 44 7.69 0.76 -5.96
CA ILE A 44 7.64 -0.19 -7.08
C ILE A 44 9.07 -0.45 -7.55
N ASP A 45 9.52 -1.69 -7.45
CA ASP A 45 10.82 -2.11 -7.97
C ASP A 45 10.75 -2.31 -9.49
N VAL A 46 11.70 -1.69 -10.21
CA VAL A 46 11.76 -1.62 -11.68
C VAL A 46 13.14 -1.94 -12.25
N ASP A 47 14.05 -2.47 -11.43
CA ASP A 47 15.46 -2.66 -11.75
C ASP A 47 15.74 -3.92 -12.59
N THR A 48 14.76 -4.79 -12.81
CA THR A 48 14.95 -6.06 -13.57
C THR A 48 14.17 -6.14 -14.87
N VAL A 49 13.33 -5.15 -15.18
CA VAL A 49 12.49 -5.15 -16.40
C VAL A 49 12.74 -3.86 -17.18
N SER A 50 13.03 -4.00 -18.48
CA SER A 50 13.17 -2.88 -19.40
C SER A 50 11.79 -2.50 -19.96
N GLY A 51 11.08 -1.62 -19.28
CA GLY A 51 9.78 -1.15 -19.77
C GLY A 51 9.29 0.04 -18.97
N PRO A 52 8.36 0.84 -19.52
CA PRO A 52 7.70 1.83 -18.71
C PRO A 52 6.83 1.12 -17.66
N ILE A 53 6.78 1.69 -16.46
CA ILE A 53 5.71 1.39 -15.52
C ILE A 53 4.43 2.03 -16.04
N GLU A 54 3.36 1.24 -16.10
CA GLU A 54 2.03 1.72 -16.48
C GLU A 54 1.11 1.78 -15.26
N LEU A 55 0.47 2.92 -15.06
CA LEU A 55 -0.60 3.12 -14.08
C LEU A 55 -1.92 3.25 -14.85
N SER A 56 -2.78 2.24 -14.76
CA SER A 56 -4.08 2.22 -15.44
C SER A 56 -5.20 2.34 -14.42
N ILE A 57 -6.06 3.36 -14.57
CA ILE A 57 -7.29 3.51 -13.79
C ILE A 57 -8.46 3.07 -14.65
N ASN A 58 -9.02 1.91 -14.32
CA ASN A 58 -10.16 1.35 -15.03
C ASN A 58 -11.42 1.64 -14.22
N THR A 59 -12.46 2.15 -14.88
CA THR A 59 -13.73 2.52 -14.24
C THR A 59 -14.90 1.96 -15.05
N VAL A 60 -15.97 1.55 -14.37
CA VAL A 60 -17.18 0.98 -14.98
C VAL A 60 -18.43 1.59 -14.34
N GLY A 61 -19.48 1.79 -15.12
CA GLY A 61 -20.78 2.29 -14.65
C GLY A 61 -20.86 3.82 -14.57
N GLN A 62 -21.98 4.31 -14.02
CA GLN A 62 -22.28 5.75 -13.94
C GLN A 62 -21.24 6.54 -13.14
N ALA A 63 -21.16 7.84 -13.44
CA ALA A 63 -20.28 8.78 -12.78
C ALA A 63 -20.67 8.94 -11.30
N ILE A 64 -19.97 8.22 -10.44
CA ILE A 64 -19.82 8.56 -9.02
C ILE A 64 -18.73 9.63 -8.87
N GLU A 65 -18.64 10.25 -7.70
CA GLU A 65 -17.52 11.14 -7.38
C GLU A 65 -16.19 10.37 -7.34
N ARG A 66 -15.47 10.39 -8.47
CA ARG A 66 -14.10 9.87 -8.61
C ARG A 66 -13.13 11.03 -8.60
N SER A 67 -12.04 10.91 -7.86
CA SER A 67 -10.97 11.92 -7.91
C SER A 67 -9.64 11.29 -7.56
N TRP A 68 -8.60 11.60 -8.34
CA TRP A 68 -7.25 11.15 -8.03
C TRP A 68 -6.23 12.22 -8.38
N GLU A 69 -5.16 12.25 -7.61
CA GLU A 69 -3.98 13.08 -7.77
C GLU A 69 -2.78 12.25 -7.30
N ILE A 70 -2.05 11.73 -8.28
CA ILE A 70 -0.94 10.81 -8.08
C ILE A 70 0.34 11.55 -8.44
N GLU A 71 1.23 11.67 -7.45
CA GLU A 71 2.58 12.15 -7.65
C GLU A 71 3.50 10.95 -7.79
N VAL A 72 4.34 10.96 -8.83
CA VAL A 72 5.30 9.91 -9.13
C VAL A 72 6.69 10.51 -9.13
N SER A 73 7.62 9.89 -8.40
CA SER A 73 9.02 10.23 -8.37
C SER A 73 9.87 8.96 -8.39
N GLN A 74 11.12 9.09 -8.85
CA GLN A 74 12.05 7.97 -8.90
C GLN A 74 13.10 8.09 -7.80
N ILE A 75 13.49 6.95 -7.25
CA ILE A 75 14.54 6.85 -6.23
C ILE A 75 15.72 6.12 -6.85
N ALA A 76 16.89 6.75 -6.81
CA ALA A 76 18.12 6.15 -7.32
C ALA A 76 18.44 4.83 -6.60
N CYS A 77 19.00 3.87 -7.34
CA CYS A 77 19.28 2.52 -6.83
C CYS A 77 20.22 2.48 -5.60
N ASN A 78 21.10 3.48 -5.48
CA ASN A 78 22.07 3.66 -4.40
C ASN A 78 21.61 4.67 -3.33
N SER A 79 20.37 5.14 -3.39
CA SER A 79 19.83 6.10 -2.44
C SER A 79 19.65 5.45 -1.05
N PRO A 80 20.04 6.13 0.05
CA PRO A 80 19.72 5.68 1.41
C PRO A 80 18.21 5.70 1.71
N LEU A 81 17.41 6.34 0.85
CA LEU A 81 15.96 6.38 0.94
C LEU A 81 15.29 5.20 0.21
N ARG A 82 16.07 4.34 -0.48
CA ARG A 82 15.54 3.17 -1.16
C ARG A 82 14.92 2.19 -0.15
N PRO A 83 13.67 1.77 -0.32
CA PRO A 83 13.08 0.70 0.49
C PRO A 83 13.80 -0.65 0.27
N PRO A 84 13.63 -1.61 1.20
CA PRO A 84 13.94 -3.01 0.92
C PRO A 84 13.18 -3.53 -0.31
N ALA A 85 13.77 -4.48 -1.04
CA ALA A 85 13.10 -5.11 -2.19
C ALA A 85 11.76 -5.74 -1.80
N ASN A 86 10.77 -5.63 -2.68
CA ASN A 86 9.38 -6.11 -2.49
C ASN A 86 8.61 -5.41 -1.35
N CYS A 87 9.08 -4.25 -0.89
CA CYS A 87 8.37 -3.44 0.08
C CYS A 87 7.40 -2.46 -0.58
N LEU A 88 6.10 -2.78 -0.59
CA LEU A 88 5.13 -1.91 -1.28
C LEU A 88 4.83 -0.63 -0.50
N GLN A 89 4.80 -0.68 0.84
CA GLN A 89 4.68 0.50 1.68
C GLN A 89 5.87 0.61 2.62
N TYR A 90 6.66 1.67 2.48
CA TYR A 90 7.81 1.93 3.34
C TYR A 90 7.56 3.16 4.20
N TYR A 91 7.70 2.99 5.52
CA TYR A 91 7.57 4.07 6.49
C TYR A 91 8.89 4.31 7.20
N THR A 92 9.18 5.59 7.43
CA THR A 92 10.40 6.07 8.08
C THR A 92 10.05 7.02 9.21
N GLY A 93 11.02 7.27 10.09
CA GLY A 93 10.86 8.15 11.24
C GLY A 93 10.58 7.38 12.53
N THR A 94 10.60 8.12 13.64
CA THR A 94 10.53 7.53 14.99
C THR A 94 9.11 7.23 15.45
N ARG A 95 8.09 7.77 14.76
CA ARG A 95 6.67 7.55 15.03
C ARG A 95 5.85 7.79 13.77
N GLY A 96 4.78 7.02 13.60
CA GLY A 96 3.82 7.20 12.52
C GLY A 96 2.64 6.25 12.68
N SER A 97 1.70 6.32 11.74
CA SER A 97 0.63 5.36 11.59
C SER A 97 0.67 4.78 10.18
N PHE A 98 0.27 3.52 10.07
CA PHE A 98 0.09 2.84 8.80
C PHE A 98 -1.27 2.13 8.84
N SER A 99 -1.83 1.87 7.67
CA SER A 99 -3.11 1.22 7.54
C SER A 99 -3.16 0.49 6.22
N SER A 100 -4.07 -0.47 6.10
CA SER A 100 -4.30 -1.15 4.83
C SER A 100 -4.78 -0.19 3.77
N PHE A 101 -4.58 -0.55 2.50
CA PHE A 101 -5.31 0.11 1.41
C PHE A 101 -6.82 0.02 1.66
N ASN A 102 -7.54 1.06 1.20
CA ASN A 102 -8.97 1.26 1.43
C ASN A 102 -9.42 1.39 2.91
N TYR A 103 -8.50 1.66 3.84
CA TYR A 103 -8.86 1.91 5.24
C TYR A 103 -9.36 3.34 5.47
N PHE A 104 -10.57 3.48 6.00
CA PHE A 104 -11.12 4.75 6.46
C PHE A 104 -12.13 4.50 7.60
N THR A 105 -12.29 5.49 8.49
CA THR A 105 -13.12 5.35 9.70
C THR A 105 -14.53 5.92 9.54
N LYS A 106 -14.74 6.81 8.57
CA LYS A 106 -16.05 7.43 8.30
C LYS A 106 -16.82 6.61 7.26
N GLY A 107 -17.52 5.58 7.73
CA GLY A 107 -18.37 4.72 6.90
C GLY A 107 -17.91 3.26 6.89
N ASN A 108 -18.44 2.47 5.95
CA ASN A 108 -18.16 1.04 5.84
C ASN A 108 -16.91 0.79 5.00
N SER A 109 -15.74 0.87 5.65
CA SER A 109 -14.49 0.38 5.04
C SER A 109 -14.50 -1.14 4.96
N GLN A 110 -14.13 -1.67 3.80
CA GLN A 110 -13.98 -3.09 3.54
C GLN A 110 -12.52 -3.38 3.21
N TYR A 111 -11.96 -4.41 3.84
CA TYR A 111 -10.64 -4.90 3.46
C TYR A 111 -10.68 -5.45 2.04
N LEU A 112 -9.62 -5.20 1.27
CA LEU A 112 -9.53 -5.66 -0.11
C LEU A 112 -9.13 -7.13 -0.16
N ASN A 113 -9.68 -7.88 -1.11
CA ASN A 113 -9.28 -9.27 -1.35
C ASN A 113 -7.96 -9.33 -2.13
N ASN A 114 -7.24 -10.45 -2.01
CA ASN A 114 -5.99 -10.71 -2.73
C ASN A 114 -4.87 -9.68 -2.44
N MET A 115 -4.84 -9.19 -1.20
CA MET A 115 -3.77 -8.33 -0.71
C MET A 115 -2.61 -9.20 -0.23
N ASN A 116 -1.58 -9.29 -1.06
CA ASN A 116 -0.32 -9.94 -0.71
C ASN A 116 0.82 -8.92 -0.90
N TYR A 117 1.06 -8.10 0.13
CA TYR A 117 2.08 -7.06 0.09
C TYR A 117 2.72 -6.86 1.46
N ALA A 118 3.95 -6.36 1.47
CA ALA A 118 4.67 -6.01 2.68
C ALA A 118 4.56 -4.52 3.00
N VAL A 119 4.35 -4.24 4.28
CA VAL A 119 4.58 -2.94 4.89
C VAL A 119 5.89 -3.02 5.66
N CYS A 120 6.88 -2.20 5.32
CA CYS A 120 8.17 -2.18 5.99
C CYS A 120 8.36 -0.88 6.75
N LEU A 121 8.98 -1.01 7.91
CA LEU A 121 9.32 0.09 8.80
C LEU A 121 10.83 0.17 8.89
N ARG A 122 11.40 1.35 8.64
CA ARG A 122 12.83 1.56 8.80
C ARG A 122 13.20 1.52 10.28
N LYS A 123 14.25 0.78 10.62
CA LYS A 123 14.88 0.88 11.93
C LYS A 123 15.71 2.16 12.00
N GLU A 124 15.25 3.15 12.76
CA GLU A 124 15.98 4.40 12.94
C GLU A 124 17.21 4.24 13.85
N ALA A 125 18.26 5.00 13.58
CA ALA A 125 19.47 5.01 14.39
C ALA A 125 19.17 5.41 15.85
N GLY A 126 19.73 4.68 16.80
CA GLY A 126 19.46 4.89 18.24
C GLY A 126 18.23 4.17 18.78
N PHE A 127 17.49 3.40 17.97
CA PHE A 127 16.31 2.64 18.40
C PHE A 127 16.53 1.13 18.26
N CYS A 128 16.08 0.35 19.25
CA CYS A 128 16.24 -1.10 19.29
C CYS A 128 15.02 -1.89 18.80
N SER A 129 13.82 -1.34 18.99
CA SER A 129 12.55 -2.00 18.68
C SER A 129 11.50 -1.03 18.15
N VAL A 130 10.49 -1.58 17.50
CA VAL A 130 9.26 -0.88 17.11
C VAL A 130 8.15 -1.34 18.05
N VAL A 131 7.38 -0.39 18.58
CA VAL A 131 6.20 -0.67 19.41
C VAL A 131 4.95 -0.30 18.62
N TYR A 132 3.94 -1.16 18.68
CA TYR A 132 2.69 -0.99 17.97
C TYR A 132 1.55 -0.76 18.96
N SER A 133 0.64 0.14 18.60
CA SER A 133 -0.62 0.34 19.29
C SER A 133 -1.69 0.71 18.29
N ASN A 134 -2.94 0.37 18.60
CA ASN A 134 -4.07 0.86 17.81
C ASN A 134 -4.31 2.35 18.08
N GLU A 135 -4.62 3.10 17.03
CA GLU A 135 -5.24 4.42 17.18
C GLU A 135 -6.68 4.23 17.70
N GLN A 136 -6.84 4.26 19.02
CA GLN A 136 -8.13 4.08 19.68
C GLN A 136 -9.13 5.17 19.25
N ARG A 137 -10.28 4.76 18.73
CA ARG A 137 -11.50 5.61 18.74
C ARG A 137 -12.75 4.92 19.27
N GLU A 138 -12.96 3.62 19.06
CA GLU A 138 -14.06 2.87 19.70
C GLU A 138 -13.71 1.39 19.86
N SER A 139 -13.78 0.90 21.12
CA SER A 139 -13.50 -0.47 21.63
C SER A 139 -12.18 -1.14 21.18
N PRO A 140 -11.51 -1.91 22.06
CA PRO A 140 -10.32 -2.64 21.67
C PRO A 140 -10.71 -3.77 20.71
N LYS A 141 -10.70 -3.51 19.41
CA LYS A 141 -10.53 -4.60 18.44
C LYS A 141 -9.11 -5.12 18.65
N ASN A 142 -9.00 -6.36 19.14
CA ASN A 142 -7.72 -7.03 19.26
C ASN A 142 -7.04 -7.01 17.89
N PHE A 143 -5.87 -6.41 17.81
CA PHE A 143 -4.97 -6.58 16.68
C PHE A 143 -3.87 -7.52 17.14
N GLU A 144 -3.53 -8.49 16.30
CA GLU A 144 -2.45 -9.43 16.57
C GLU A 144 -1.35 -9.20 15.54
N ILE A 145 -0.11 -9.07 16.03
CA ILE A 145 1.08 -9.09 15.19
C ILE A 145 1.74 -10.44 15.39
N VAL A 146 1.63 -11.29 14.37
CA VAL A 146 2.29 -12.59 14.35
C VAL A 146 3.65 -12.45 13.69
N ASN A 147 4.71 -12.68 14.46
CA ASN A 147 6.07 -12.68 13.94
C ASN A 147 6.34 -14.00 13.21
N PHE A 148 6.34 -13.97 11.89
CA PHE A 148 6.82 -15.10 11.09
C PHE A 148 8.31 -14.93 10.80
N ARG A 149 9.09 -15.96 11.10
CA ARG A 149 10.48 -16.05 10.62
C ARG A 149 10.44 -16.51 9.17
N ILE A 150 10.68 -15.60 8.23
CA ILE A 150 10.90 -15.97 6.82
C ILE A 150 12.31 -16.55 6.73
N GLY A 151 12.42 -17.87 6.79
CA GLY A 151 13.68 -18.58 6.52
C GLY A 151 14.04 -18.51 5.03
N PRO A 152 15.30 -18.81 4.66
CA PRO A 152 15.66 -18.93 3.26
C PRO A 152 14.79 -20.00 2.60
N SER A 153 14.24 -19.67 1.44
CA SER A 153 13.61 -20.64 0.54
C SER A 153 14.62 -21.75 0.25
N LYS A 154 14.29 -22.99 0.62
CA LYS A 154 15.06 -24.17 0.19
C LYS A 154 15.08 -24.27 -1.33
#